data_AF-A0A7C4EPG1-F1
#
_entry.id   AF-A0A7C4EPG1-F1
#
_cell.length_a   1.000
_cell.length_b   1.000
_cell.length_c   1.000
_cell.angle_alpha   90.00
_cell.angle_beta   90.00
_cell.angle_gamma   90.00
#
_symmetry.space_group_name_H-M   'P 1'
#
loop_
_entity.id
_entity.type
_entity.pdbx_description
1 polymer ?
#
loop_
_entity_poly.entity_id
_entity_poly.type
_entity_poly.pdbx_seq_one_letter_code
_entity_poly.pdbx_strand_id
1 'polypeptide(L)' 'MMTPQIPKGFRDFLPDKMALRHSVIELMTSVFKRFGFQPLDTPCLEYAETLEGKYG' A
#
# COMPACT_ATOMS: atom_id res chain seq x y z
N MET A 1 -8.63 -18.32 25.66
CA MET A 1 -8.82 -17.58 24.39
C MET A 1 -7.61 -16.68 24.18
N MET A 2 -7.08 -16.64 22.96
CA MET A 2 -5.92 -15.77 22.65
C MET A 2 -6.43 -14.34 22.43
N THR A 3 -5.79 -13.37 23.08
CA THR A 3 -6.07 -11.94 22.83
C THR A 3 -5.58 -11.59 21.43
N PRO A 4 -6.41 -10.96 20.58
CA PRO A 4 -5.95 -10.47 19.28
C PRO A 4 -4.77 -9.51 19.46
N GLN A 5 -3.71 -9.71 18.68
CA GLN A 5 -2.55 -8.83 18.67
C GLN A 5 -2.20 -8.44 17.24
N ILE A 6 -1.80 -7.19 17.08
CA ILE A 6 -1.28 -6.68 15.82
C ILE A 6 0.18 -7.13 15.68
N PRO A 7 0.60 -7.70 14.53
CA PRO A 7 1.99 -8.07 14.33
C PRO A 7 2.94 -6.89 14.55
N LYS A 8 4.13 -7.16 15.08
CA LYS A 8 5.14 -6.12 15.36
C LYS A 8 5.45 -5.33 14.09
N GLY A 9 5.36 -4.00 14.17
CA GLY A 9 5.60 -3.09 13.03
C GLY A 9 4.35 -2.73 12.22
N PHE A 10 3.19 -3.34 12.51
CA PHE A 10 1.92 -3.03 11.88
C PHE A 10 1.04 -2.16 12.78
N ARG A 11 0.07 -1.47 12.19
CA ARG A 11 -0.90 -0.65 12.91
C ARG A 11 -2.22 -0.55 12.15
N ASP A 12 -3.31 -0.41 12.89
CA ASP A 12 -4.61 -0.12 12.31
C ASP A 12 -4.72 1.36 11.93
N PHE A 13 -5.41 1.61 10.82
CA PHE A 13 -5.83 2.93 10.42
C PHE A 13 -7.34 3.05 10.62
N LEU A 14 -7.74 3.85 11.62
CA LEU A 14 -9.14 4.13 11.93
C LEU A 14 -9.78 5.05 10.87
N PRO A 15 -11.12 5.18 10.85
CA PRO A 15 -11.85 5.85 9.76
C PRO A 15 -11.30 7.22 9.36
N ASP A 16 -11.02 8.12 10.31
CA ASP A 16 -10.51 9.47 10.01
C ASP A 16 -9.16 9.43 9.28
N LYS A 17 -8.27 8.52 9.69
CA LYS A 17 -6.97 8.34 9.04
C LYS A 17 -7.10 7.70 7.67
N MET A 18 -8.04 6.78 7.50
CA MET A 18 -8.32 6.17 6.19
C MET A 18 -8.94 7.17 5.21
N ALA A 19 -9.85 8.02 5.67
CA ALA A 19 -10.45 9.08 4.87
C ALA A 19 -9.36 10.06 4.36
N LEU A 20 -8.47 10.51 5.24
CA LEU A 20 -7.33 11.34 4.84
C LEU A 20 -6.37 10.62 3.89
N ARG A 21 -6.09 9.33 4.13
CA ARG A 21 -5.24 8.54 3.23
C ARG A 21 -5.84 8.44 1.83
N HIS A 22 -7.14 8.17 1.72
CA HIS A 22 -7.83 8.08 0.43
C HIS A 22 -7.79 9.41 -0.31
N SER A 23 -8.05 10.54 0.36
CA SER A 23 -8.03 11.85 -0.31
C SER A 23 -6.64 12.20 -0.88
N VAL A 24 -5.57 11.85 -0.18
CA VAL A 24 -4.19 12.03 -0.67
C VAL A 24 -3.90 11.13 -1.88
N ILE A 25 -4.28 9.86 -1.81
CA ILE A 25 -4.09 8.91 -2.93
C ILE A 25 -4.86 9.40 -4.16
N GLU A 26 -6.12 9.80 -4.02
CA GLU A 26 -6.95 10.31 -5.12
C GLU A 26 -6.34 11.54 -5.79
N LEU A 27 -5.84 12.48 -4.99
CA LEU A 27 -5.15 13.65 -5.51
C LEU A 27 -3.95 13.24 -6.38
N MET A 28 -3.08 12.36 -5.88
CA MET A 28 -1.92 11.86 -6.61
C MET A 28 -2.33 11.11 -7.89
N THR A 29 -3.28 10.18 -7.78
CA THR A 29 -3.80 9.43 -8.93
C THR A 29 -4.38 10.36 -10.00
N SER A 30 -5.08 11.43 -9.61
CA SER A 30 -5.60 12.42 -10.56
C SER A 30 -4.49 13.11 -11.35
N VAL A 31 -3.35 13.40 -10.70
CA VAL A 31 -2.19 14.02 -11.34
C VAL A 31 -1.63 13.06 -12.39
N PHE A 32 -1.33 11.81 -11.99
CA PHE A 32 -0.79 10.81 -12.92
C PHE A 32 -1.70 10.56 -14.13
N LYS A 33 -3.02 10.48 -13.92
CA LYS A 33 -3.99 10.32 -15.01
C LYS A 33 -3.96 11.48 -16.00
N ARG A 34 -3.75 12.73 -15.55
CA ARG A 34 -3.62 13.90 -16.45
C ARG A 34 -2.41 13.83 -17.38
N PHE A 35 -1.38 13.07 -17.00
CA PHE A 35 -0.18 12.85 -17.82
C PHE A 35 -0.23 11.54 -18.62
N GLY A 36 -1.39 10.87 -18.68
CA GLY A 36 -1.59 9.68 -19.51
C GLY A 36 -1.05 8.37 -18.90
N PHE A 37 -0.63 8.37 -17.63
CA PHE A 37 -0.20 7.15 -16.96
C PHE A 37 -1.39 6.23 -16.69
N GLN A 38 -1.19 4.93 -16.94
CA GLN A 38 -2.17 3.89 -16.64
C GLN A 38 -1.88 3.25 -15.28
N PRO A 39 -2.91 2.88 -14.50
CA PRO A 39 -2.71 2.16 -13.25
C PRO A 39 -2.24 0.72 -13.54
N LEU A 40 -1.34 0.23 -12.70
CA LEU A 40 -0.89 -1.16 -12.64
C LEU A 40 -0.93 -1.59 -11.18
N ASP A 41 -1.45 -2.79 -10.92
CA ASP A 41 -1.45 -3.41 -9.60
C ASP A 41 -0.89 -4.82 -9.74
N THR A 42 -0.07 -5.23 -8.78
CA THR A 42 0.59 -6.54 -8.74
C THR A 42 0.30 -7.23 -7.42
N PRO A 43 0.39 -8.56 -7.34
CA PRO A 43 0.16 -9.27 -6.08
C PRO A 43 1.03 -8.73 -4.94
N CYS A 44 0.49 -8.73 -3.71
CA CYS A 44 1.24 -8.27 -2.52
C CYS A 44 2.43 -9.18 -2.16
N LEU A 45 2.52 -10.36 -2.76
CA LEU A 45 3.58 -11.34 -2.57
C LEU A 45 4.16 -11.68 -3.93
N GLU A 46 5.49 -11.72 -3.99
CA GLU A 46 6.25 -12.20 -5.14
C GLU A 46 7.10 -13.40 -4.72
N TYR A 47 7.58 -14.16 -5.69
CA TYR A 47 8.55 -15.23 -5.44
C TYR A 47 9.85 -14.65 -4.85
N ALA A 48 10.52 -15.41 -3.98
CA ALA A 48 11.76 -14.96 -3.34
C ALA A 48 12.83 -14.63 -4.39
N GLU A 49 12.94 -15.47 -5.41
CA GLU A 49 13.84 -15.32 -6.55
C GLU A 49 13.61 -14.02 -7.33
N THR A 50 12.41 -13.43 -7.26
CA THR A 50 12.08 -12.14 -7.88
C THR A 50 12.67 -10.97 -7.11
N LEU A 51 12.79 -11.08 -5.78
CA LEU A 51 13.22 -10.00 -4.88
C LEU A 51 14.70 -10.10 -4.49
N GLU A 52 15.25 -11.32 -4.44
CA GLU A 52 16.64 -11.58 -4.05
C GLU A 52 17.64 -10.84 -4.96
N GLY A 53 18.68 -10.24 -4.33
CA GLY A 53 19.73 -9.50 -5.03
C GLY A 53 19.31 -8.16 -5.66
N LYS A 54 18.05 -7.72 -5.49
CA LYS A 54 17.57 -6.41 -5.94
C LYS A 54 17.73 -5.31 -4.90
N TYR A 55 17.70 -5.70 -3.63
CA TYR A 55 17.89 -4.84 -2.48
C TYR A 55 19.19 -5.31 -1.79
N GLY A 56 20.00 -4.36 -1.32
CA GLY A 56 21.33 -4.63 -0.75
C GLY A 56 21.34 -5.52 0.48
#